data_AF-A0A2E9CX60-F1
#
_entry.id   AF-A0A2E9CX60-F1
#
_cell.length_a   1.000
_cell.length_b   1.000
_cell.length_c   1.000
_cell.angle_alpha   90.00
_cell.angle_beta   90.00
_cell.angle_gamma   90.00
#
_symmetry.space_group_name_H-M   'P 1'
#
loop_
_entity.id
_entity.type
_entity.pdbx_description
1 polymer ?
#
loop_
_entity_poly.entity_id
_entity_poly.type
_entity_poly.pdbx_seq_one_letter_code
_entity_poly.pdbx_strand_id
1 'polypeptide(L)'
;MNHIIPKLLRLLDKKNVDYYLISSSDEFLNEYVSEQDKRLKWITNFSGSNGMALISKDEKFFFTDGRYLLQSKKEINKCFKIIDINKTSFAKFLEKKLKNKKILLNTKTFTKDFIIKSMRHASLSNNKLIHEKKNLVDKIWKRKQIDIKKLFFLDQRIAGQTSAQKLKKINDLNIGRRVLVITSPEAVCWLLNIRGYDIDHTPLVMSRVIIKKNRIQLFIDKKKLPLNYKKKININV
;
A
#
# COMPACT_ATOMS: atom_id res chain seq x y z
N MET A 1 15.89 5.33 -18.10
CA MET A 1 15.41 4.02 -17.58
C MET A 1 16.48 2.94 -17.48
N ASN A 2 17.56 2.97 -18.29
CA ASN A 2 18.48 1.84 -18.49
C ASN A 2 19.31 1.36 -17.28
N HIS A 3 19.29 2.03 -16.13
CA HIS A 3 20.10 1.65 -14.97
C HIS A 3 19.31 1.22 -13.72
N ILE A 4 17.97 1.30 -13.73
CA ILE A 4 17.16 0.98 -12.55
C ILE A 4 17.06 -0.54 -12.34
N ILE A 5 16.62 -1.26 -13.38
CA ILE A 5 16.45 -2.72 -13.33
C ILE A 5 17.76 -3.43 -12.97
N PRO A 6 18.93 -3.12 -13.59
CA PRO A 6 20.19 -3.77 -13.20
C PRO A 6 20.54 -3.59 -11.72
N LYS A 7 20.26 -2.42 -11.12
CA LYS A 7 20.48 -2.18 -9.69
C LYS A 7 19.55 -3.02 -8.82
N LEU A 8 18.28 -3.16 -9.21
CA LEU A 8 17.32 -4.03 -8.54
C LEU A 8 17.78 -5.50 -8.61
N LEU A 9 18.20 -5.97 -9.78
CA LEU A 9 18.65 -7.37 -9.97
C LEU A 9 19.83 -7.72 -9.07
N ARG A 10 20.82 -6.82 -8.93
CA ARG A 10 21.93 -7.01 -7.96
C ARG A 10 21.44 -7.17 -6.51
N LEU A 11 20.32 -6.55 -6.13
CA LEU A 11 19.73 -6.73 -4.80
C LEU A 11 19.01 -8.07 -4.66
N LEU A 12 18.45 -8.62 -5.75
CA LEU A 12 17.84 -9.95 -5.75
C LEU A 12 18.90 -11.03 -5.60
N ASP A 13 20.01 -10.92 -6.34
CA ASP A 13 21.14 -11.84 -6.25
C ASP A 13 21.69 -11.91 -4.82
N LYS A 14 21.92 -10.74 -4.20
CA LYS A 14 22.36 -10.63 -2.79
C LYS A 14 21.39 -11.25 -1.79
N LYS A 15 20.12 -11.38 -2.15
CA LYS A 15 19.07 -11.96 -1.31
C LYS A 15 18.76 -13.42 -1.65
N ASN A 16 19.41 -13.98 -2.67
CA ASN A 16 19.15 -15.33 -3.16
C ASN A 16 17.66 -15.57 -3.46
N VAL A 17 17.06 -14.64 -4.23
CA VAL A 17 15.67 -14.71 -4.70
C VAL A 17 15.59 -14.54 -6.21
N ASP A 18 14.62 -15.20 -6.84
CA ASP A 18 14.47 -15.24 -8.30
C ASP A 18 13.68 -14.04 -8.85
N TYR A 19 12.61 -13.65 -8.14
CA TYR A 19 11.71 -12.60 -8.59
C TYR A 19 11.45 -11.57 -7.50
N TYR A 20 11.19 -10.33 -7.93
CA TYR A 20 10.64 -9.26 -7.10
C TYR A 20 9.25 -8.87 -7.55
N LEU A 21 8.30 -8.87 -6.63
CA LEU A 21 6.93 -8.43 -6.86
C LEU A 21 6.71 -7.05 -6.25
N ILE A 22 6.19 -6.14 -7.06
CA ILE A 22 5.84 -4.78 -6.63
C ILE A 22 4.48 -4.37 -7.17
N SER A 23 3.63 -3.81 -6.31
CA SER A 23 2.30 -3.27 -6.65
C SER A 23 2.30 -1.74 -6.72
N SER A 24 1.22 -1.18 -7.27
CA SER A 24 0.94 0.26 -7.25
C SER A 24 0.52 0.78 -5.86
N SER A 25 0.02 -0.09 -4.99
CA SER A 25 -0.50 0.26 -3.66
C SER A 25 0.58 0.55 -2.61
N ASP A 26 0.22 1.37 -1.62
CA ASP A 26 1.01 1.62 -0.41
C ASP A 26 0.62 0.67 0.74
N GLU A 27 1.13 0.93 1.95
CA GLU A 27 0.82 0.11 3.13
C GLU A 27 -0.60 0.31 3.72
N PHE A 28 -1.34 1.29 3.20
CA PHE A 28 -2.72 1.55 3.56
C PHE A 28 -3.69 0.98 2.52
N LEU A 29 -3.15 0.42 1.42
CA LEU A 29 -3.89 -0.16 0.30
C LEU A 29 -4.73 0.89 -0.44
N ASN A 30 -4.25 2.13 -0.48
CA ASN A 30 -4.91 3.19 -1.23
C ASN A 30 -4.81 2.94 -2.74
N GLU A 31 -5.83 3.36 -3.49
CA GLU A 31 -5.83 3.31 -4.96
C GLU A 31 -4.85 4.33 -5.56
N TYR A 32 -4.88 5.56 -5.04
CA TYR A 32 -3.89 6.59 -5.34
C TYR A 32 -2.92 6.68 -4.18
N VAL A 33 -1.63 6.77 -4.48
CA VAL A 33 -0.57 6.80 -3.46
C VAL A 33 0.22 8.09 -3.56
N SER A 34 0.88 8.46 -2.46
CA SER A 34 1.78 9.63 -2.43
C SER A 34 2.90 9.50 -3.47
N GLU A 35 3.46 10.62 -3.94
CA GLU A 35 4.62 10.60 -4.85
C GLU A 35 5.80 9.79 -4.30
N GLN A 36 5.97 9.71 -2.98
CA GLN A 36 7.01 8.90 -2.34
C GLN A 36 6.72 7.40 -2.49
N ASP A 37 5.45 6.99 -2.60
CA ASP A 37 5.03 5.61 -2.67
C ASP A 37 4.78 5.09 -4.09
N LYS A 38 4.89 5.94 -5.13
CA LYS A 38 4.78 5.61 -6.57
C LYS A 38 5.95 4.76 -7.11
N ARG A 39 6.32 3.70 -6.39
CA ARG A 39 7.45 2.81 -6.69
C ARG A 39 7.26 2.02 -7.98
N LEU A 40 6.03 1.55 -8.25
CA LEU A 40 5.72 0.86 -9.50
C LEU A 40 5.98 1.79 -10.69
N LYS A 41 5.39 3.00 -10.66
CA LYS A 41 5.61 4.04 -11.66
C LYS A 41 7.09 4.34 -11.85
N TRP A 42 7.85 4.48 -10.77
CA TRP A 42 9.30 4.76 -10.88
C TRP A 42 10.08 3.64 -11.58
N ILE A 43 9.70 2.37 -11.38
CA ILE A 43 10.36 1.23 -12.03
C ILE A 43 9.89 1.02 -13.48
N THR A 44 8.59 1.16 -13.75
CA THR A 44 8.00 0.73 -15.02
C THR A 44 7.53 1.86 -15.93
N ASN A 45 7.57 3.11 -15.47
CA ASN A 45 6.89 4.30 -16.03
C ASN A 45 5.36 4.22 -16.08
N PHE A 46 4.75 3.12 -15.63
CA PHE A 46 3.30 2.99 -15.65
C PHE A 46 2.63 3.96 -14.67
N SER A 47 1.69 4.77 -15.17
CA SER A 47 1.07 5.84 -14.40
C SER A 47 -0.35 5.52 -13.90
N GLY A 48 -0.94 4.38 -14.31
CA GLY A 48 -2.28 3.96 -13.88
C GLY A 48 -2.35 3.54 -12.40
N SER A 49 -3.57 3.53 -11.84
CA SER A 49 -3.79 3.26 -10.41
C SER A 49 -3.73 1.77 -10.06
N ASN A 50 -4.04 0.87 -10.99
CA ASN A 50 -3.96 -0.57 -10.77
C ASN A 50 -2.85 -1.19 -11.60
N GLY A 51 -1.85 -1.77 -10.93
CA GLY A 51 -0.80 -2.51 -11.61
C GLY A 51 0.12 -3.25 -10.65
N MET A 52 0.80 -4.26 -11.18
CA MET A 52 1.83 -5.00 -10.47
C MET A 52 2.90 -5.49 -11.42
N ALA A 53 4.17 -5.36 -11.05
CA ALA A 53 5.29 -5.87 -11.80
C ALA A 53 5.95 -7.05 -11.07
N LEU A 54 6.19 -8.13 -11.80
CA LEU A 54 6.99 -9.27 -11.38
C LEU A 54 8.29 -9.26 -12.20
N ILE A 55 9.42 -9.03 -11.53
CA ILE A 55 10.69 -8.71 -12.19
C ILE A 55 11.73 -9.76 -11.83
N SER A 56 12.36 -10.35 -12.84
CA SER A 56 13.58 -11.16 -12.71
C SER A 56 14.63 -10.75 -13.75
N LYS A 57 15.78 -11.43 -13.71
CA LYS A 57 16.85 -11.29 -14.70
C LYS A 57 16.32 -11.61 -16.10
N ASP A 58 15.65 -12.76 -16.23
CA ASP A 58 15.30 -13.35 -17.54
C ASP A 58 13.94 -12.85 -18.04
N GLU A 59 12.92 -12.87 -17.17
CA GLU A 59 11.56 -12.51 -17.56
C GLU A 59 10.96 -11.42 -16.67
N LYS A 60 10.15 -10.56 -17.28
CA LYS A 60 9.46 -9.46 -16.60
C LYS A 60 8.01 -9.47 -17.03
N PHE A 61 7.11 -9.41 -16.06
CA PHE A 61 5.67 -9.47 -16.29
C PHE A 61 5.02 -8.27 -15.63
N PHE A 62 4.01 -7.71 -16.30
CA PHE A 62 3.20 -6.62 -15.78
C PHE A 62 1.73 -7.04 -15.77
N PHE A 63 1.11 -7.02 -14.60
CA PHE A 63 -0.26 -7.42 -14.37
C PHE A 63 -1.13 -6.18 -14.20
N THR A 64 -2.23 -6.11 -14.93
CA THR A 64 -3.24 -5.05 -14.77
C THR A 64 -4.62 -5.52 -15.20
N ASP A 65 -5.66 -4.78 -14.84
CA ASP A 65 -7.02 -4.97 -15.36
C ASP A 65 -7.25 -4.29 -16.71
N GLY A 66 -8.41 -4.58 -17.30
CA GLY A 66 -8.83 -4.12 -18.63
C GLY A 66 -8.74 -2.61 -18.87
N ARG A 67 -8.93 -1.77 -17.84
CA ARG A 67 -8.88 -0.31 -17.96
C ARG A 67 -7.53 0.19 -18.44
N TYR A 68 -6.45 -0.53 -18.10
CA TYR A 68 -5.08 -0.06 -18.34
C TYR A 68 -4.28 -0.92 -19.32
N LEU A 69 -4.90 -1.86 -20.05
CA LEU A 69 -4.18 -2.69 -21.02
C LEU A 69 -3.57 -1.87 -22.17
N LEU A 70 -4.31 -0.89 -22.71
CA LEU A 70 -3.80 -0.02 -23.77
C LEU A 70 -2.75 0.96 -23.24
N GLN A 71 -2.97 1.51 -22.05
CA GLN A 71 -2.03 2.42 -21.40
C GLN A 71 -0.70 1.73 -21.08
N SER A 72 -0.75 0.53 -20.50
CA SER A 72 0.47 -0.24 -20.16
C SER A 72 1.31 -0.58 -21.39
N LYS A 73 0.68 -0.88 -22.53
CA LYS A 73 1.39 -1.09 -23.81
C LYS A 73 2.12 0.15 -24.32
N LYS A 74 1.64 1.35 -23.98
CA LYS A 74 2.23 2.63 -24.41
C LYS A 74 3.32 3.12 -23.44
N GLU A 75 3.09 3.00 -22.14
CA GLU A 75 3.97 3.59 -21.12
C GLU A 75 5.12 2.67 -20.69
N ILE A 76 4.89 1.36 -20.69
CA ILE A 76 5.84 0.38 -20.12
C ILE A 76 6.84 -0.06 -21.19
N ASN A 77 8.09 -0.25 -20.77
CA ASN A 77 9.12 -0.80 -21.63
C ASN A 77 8.71 -2.19 -22.19
N LYS A 78 8.95 -2.41 -23.49
CA LYS A 78 8.61 -3.64 -24.23
C LYS A 78 9.19 -4.94 -23.64
N CYS A 79 10.20 -4.86 -22.75
CA CYS A 79 10.70 -6.04 -22.03
C CYS A 79 9.69 -6.65 -21.04
N PHE A 80 8.61 -5.94 -20.69
CA PHE A 80 7.53 -6.47 -19.86
C PHE A 80 6.47 -7.16 -20.72
N LYS A 81 6.15 -8.41 -20.37
CA LYS A 81 4.99 -9.13 -20.89
C LYS A 81 3.75 -8.70 -20.10
N ILE A 82 2.80 -8.06 -20.77
CA ILE A 82 1.58 -7.54 -20.14
C ILE A 82 0.55 -8.67 -20.01
N ILE A 83 -0.02 -8.82 -18.82
CA ILE A 83 -0.97 -9.85 -18.44
C ILE A 83 -2.26 -9.19 -17.94
N ASP A 84 -3.37 -9.57 -18.55
CA ASP A 84 -4.71 -9.22 -18.10
C ASP A 84 -5.12 -10.10 -16.91
N ILE A 85 -5.30 -9.49 -15.74
CA ILE A 85 -5.65 -10.22 -14.51
C ILE A 85 -7.04 -10.84 -14.56
N ASN A 86 -7.94 -10.34 -15.42
CA ASN A 86 -9.26 -10.93 -15.63
C ASN A 86 -9.16 -12.27 -16.36
N LYS A 87 -8.14 -12.44 -17.21
CA LYS A 87 -7.87 -13.71 -17.91
C LYS A 87 -7.02 -14.66 -17.06
N THR A 88 -6.03 -14.14 -16.35
CA THR A 88 -5.17 -14.96 -15.48
C THR A 88 -4.76 -14.18 -14.25
N SER A 89 -5.36 -14.52 -13.10
CA SER A 89 -4.96 -13.99 -11.80
C SER A 89 -3.50 -14.33 -11.48
N PHE A 90 -2.82 -13.49 -10.72
CA PHE A 90 -1.43 -13.73 -10.29
C PHE A 90 -1.22 -15.09 -9.61
N ALA A 91 -2.15 -15.53 -8.75
CA ALA A 91 -2.05 -16.83 -8.10
C ALA A 91 -2.01 -17.99 -9.11
N LYS A 92 -2.94 -18.01 -10.08
CA LYS A 92 -2.91 -18.99 -11.19
C LYS A 92 -1.64 -18.87 -12.05
N PHE A 93 -1.13 -17.66 -12.25
CA PHE A 93 0.12 -17.43 -12.95
C PHE A 93 1.31 -18.08 -12.24
N LEU A 94 1.43 -17.89 -10.92
CA LEU A 94 2.48 -18.52 -10.11
C LEU A 94 2.47 -20.04 -10.27
N GLU A 95 1.30 -20.66 -10.14
CA GLU A 95 1.13 -22.11 -10.27
C GLU A 95 1.55 -22.61 -11.66
N LYS A 96 1.03 -21.98 -12.72
CA LYS A 96 1.17 -22.49 -14.09
C LYS A 96 2.50 -22.13 -14.75
N LYS A 97 3.04 -20.96 -14.47
CA LYS A 97 4.18 -20.39 -15.21
C LYS A 97 5.50 -20.54 -14.48
N LEU A 98 5.51 -20.51 -13.15
CA LEU A 98 6.73 -20.58 -12.34
C LEU A 98 6.81 -21.92 -11.62
N LYS A 99 8.01 -22.48 -11.50
CA LYS A 99 8.29 -23.70 -10.73
C LYS A 99 9.58 -23.55 -9.96
N ASN A 100 9.58 -23.95 -8.68
CA ASN A 100 10.77 -23.89 -7.80
C ASN A 100 11.38 -22.49 -7.66
N LYS A 101 10.57 -21.42 -7.67
CA LYS A 101 11.04 -20.02 -7.62
C LYS A 101 10.79 -19.36 -6.26
N LYS A 102 11.70 -18.48 -5.86
CA LYS A 102 11.56 -17.59 -4.70
C LYS A 102 11.13 -16.20 -5.15
N ILE A 103 9.92 -15.80 -4.77
CA ILE A 103 9.35 -14.49 -5.10
C ILE A 103 9.37 -13.61 -3.85
N LEU A 104 10.16 -12.54 -3.89
CA LEU A 104 10.28 -11.56 -2.81
C LEU A 104 9.23 -10.46 -2.97
N LEU A 105 8.56 -10.10 -1.88
CA LEU A 105 7.58 -9.01 -1.85
C LEU A 105 7.50 -8.33 -0.48
N ASN A 106 6.94 -7.13 -0.42
CA ASN A 106 6.48 -6.54 0.83
C ASN A 106 5.00 -6.86 1.01
N THR A 107 4.63 -7.65 2.03
CA THR A 107 3.24 -8.06 2.25
C THR A 107 2.33 -6.91 2.65
N LYS A 108 2.89 -5.79 3.12
CA LYS A 108 2.11 -4.61 3.49
C LYS A 108 1.43 -3.92 2.31
N THR A 109 1.93 -4.10 1.08
CA THR A 109 1.39 -3.47 -0.12
C THR A 109 0.40 -4.36 -0.88
N PHE A 110 -0.09 -5.41 -0.22
CA PHE A 110 -1.04 -6.37 -0.76
C PHE A 110 -2.11 -6.71 0.29
N THR A 111 -3.30 -7.06 -0.17
CA THR A 111 -4.37 -7.53 0.73
C THR A 111 -4.03 -8.90 1.31
N LYS A 112 -4.60 -9.21 2.48
CA LYS A 112 -4.48 -10.54 3.10
C LYS A 112 -4.92 -11.65 2.13
N ASP A 113 -6.04 -11.47 1.45
CA ASP A 113 -6.59 -12.47 0.54
C ASP A 113 -5.70 -12.70 -0.67
N PHE A 114 -5.09 -11.64 -1.21
CA PHE A 114 -4.10 -11.75 -2.27
C PHE A 114 -2.92 -12.62 -1.82
N ILE A 115 -2.39 -12.37 -0.61
CA ILE A 115 -1.25 -13.11 -0.05
C ILE A 115 -1.62 -14.57 0.18
N ILE A 116 -2.72 -14.87 0.88
CA ILE A 116 -3.14 -16.24 1.19
C ILE A 116 -3.38 -17.04 -0.09
N LYS A 117 -4.10 -16.45 -1.05
CA LYS A 117 -4.36 -17.11 -2.33
C LYS A 117 -3.05 -17.34 -3.09
N SER A 118 -2.16 -16.36 -3.13
CA SER A 118 -0.87 -16.50 -3.83
C SER A 118 0.02 -17.54 -3.16
N MET A 119 0.05 -17.64 -1.83
CA MET A 119 0.79 -18.67 -1.10
C MET A 119 0.27 -20.07 -1.42
N ARG A 120 -1.06 -20.26 -1.39
CA ARG A 120 -1.69 -21.56 -1.70
C ARG A 120 -1.35 -22.04 -3.11
N HIS A 121 -1.39 -21.14 -4.09
CA HIS A 121 -1.07 -21.52 -5.48
C HIS A 121 0.45 -21.65 -5.71
N ALA A 122 1.27 -20.87 -5.00
CA ALA A 122 2.73 -20.99 -5.07
C ALA A 122 3.20 -22.38 -4.58
N SER A 123 2.61 -22.92 -3.51
CA SER A 123 3.00 -24.23 -2.97
C SER A 123 2.73 -25.39 -3.94
N LEU A 124 1.69 -25.30 -4.79
CA LEU A 124 1.36 -26.33 -5.77
C LEU A 124 2.46 -26.55 -6.83
N SER A 125 3.30 -25.54 -7.06
CA SER A 125 4.45 -25.62 -7.98
C SER A 125 5.80 -25.39 -7.27
N ASN A 126 5.83 -25.64 -5.96
CA ASN A 126 7.01 -25.50 -5.08
C ASN A 126 7.66 -24.11 -5.15
N ASN A 127 6.89 -23.07 -5.47
CA ASN A 127 7.31 -21.68 -5.36
C ASN A 127 7.20 -21.20 -3.91
N LYS A 128 8.06 -20.26 -3.52
CA LYS A 128 8.10 -19.68 -2.17
C LYS A 128 7.87 -18.18 -2.25
N LEU A 129 6.86 -17.70 -1.53
CA LEU A 129 6.69 -16.25 -1.29
C LEU A 129 7.49 -15.84 -0.06
N ILE A 130 8.37 -14.85 -0.24
CA ILE A 130 9.28 -14.38 0.81
C ILE A 130 8.90 -12.94 1.14
N HIS A 131 8.60 -12.71 2.42
CA HIS A 131 8.33 -11.36 2.91
C HIS A 131 9.64 -10.60 3.17
N GLU A 132 9.71 -9.38 2.65
CA GLU A 132 10.70 -8.38 3.02
C GLU A 132 10.02 -7.15 3.61
N LYS A 133 10.48 -6.71 4.78
CA LYS A 133 9.96 -5.54 5.48
C LYS A 133 10.33 -4.24 4.76
N LYS A 134 11.56 -4.16 4.24
CA LYS A 134 12.07 -2.97 3.54
C LYS A 134 11.92 -3.11 2.03
N ASN A 135 11.11 -2.23 1.42
CA ASN A 135 10.93 -2.25 -0.03
C ASN A 135 12.30 -2.07 -0.75
N LEU A 136 12.61 -2.92 -1.73
CA LEU A 136 13.91 -2.89 -2.40
C LEU A 136 14.08 -1.68 -3.31
N VAL A 137 12.98 -1.14 -3.83
CA VAL A 137 12.99 0.10 -4.61
C VAL A 137 13.54 1.25 -3.79
N ASP A 138 13.20 1.30 -2.50
CA ASP A 138 13.63 2.36 -1.59
C ASP A 138 15.15 2.37 -1.37
N LYS A 139 15.85 1.26 -1.66
CA LYS A 139 17.31 1.20 -1.59
C LYS A 139 18.01 1.82 -2.79
N ILE A 140 17.31 1.96 -3.92
CA ILE A 140 17.88 2.40 -5.19
C ILE A 140 17.24 3.71 -5.70
N TRP A 141 16.07 4.06 -5.18
CA TRP A 141 15.37 5.29 -5.50
C TRP A 141 15.72 6.40 -4.50
N LYS A 142 16.53 7.35 -4.93
CA LYS A 142 16.74 8.61 -4.20
C LYS A 142 15.51 9.49 -4.39
N ARG A 143 14.76 9.71 -3.31
CA ARG A 143 13.54 10.54 -3.33
C ARG A 143 13.87 12.00 -3.10
N LYS A 144 13.09 12.89 -3.72
CA LYS A 144 13.05 14.29 -3.32
C LYS A 144 12.35 14.39 -1.97
N GLN A 145 12.85 15.24 -1.10
CA GLN A 145 12.16 15.56 0.15
C GLN A 145 10.86 16.31 -0.18
N ILE A 146 9.80 15.99 0.54
CA ILE A 146 8.50 16.66 0.43
C ILE A 146 8.18 17.26 1.80
N ASP A 147 7.64 18.48 1.78
CA ASP A 147 7.22 19.16 2.99
C ASP A 147 6.00 18.47 3.61
N ILE A 148 6.11 18.17 4.90
CA ILE A 148 5.03 17.57 5.66
C ILE A 148 4.07 18.68 6.08
N LYS A 149 2.87 18.68 5.48
CA LYS A 149 1.81 19.61 5.84
C LYS A 149 1.10 19.17 7.12
N LYS A 150 0.67 20.15 7.92
CA LYS A 150 -0.14 19.90 9.12
C LYS A 150 -1.56 19.49 8.72
N LEU A 151 -2.14 18.58 9.50
CA LEU A 151 -3.56 18.26 9.39
C LEU A 151 -4.42 19.43 9.87
N PHE A 152 -5.69 19.45 9.45
CA PHE A 152 -6.70 20.39 9.92
C PHE A 152 -7.94 19.65 10.45
N PHE A 153 -8.72 20.35 11.28
CA PHE A 153 -9.94 19.83 11.87
C PHE A 153 -11.15 20.24 11.06
N LEU A 154 -12.07 19.31 10.84
CA LEU A 154 -13.36 19.59 10.22
C LEU A 154 -14.36 20.07 11.29
N ASP A 155 -15.00 21.20 11.05
CA ASP A 155 -16.01 21.76 11.95
C ASP A 155 -17.20 20.80 12.10
N GLN A 156 -17.77 20.73 13.30
CA GLN A 156 -18.92 19.85 13.58
C GLN A 156 -20.15 20.20 12.73
N ARG A 157 -20.32 21.47 12.33
CA ARG A 157 -21.40 21.93 11.44
C ARG A 157 -21.32 21.29 10.06
N ILE A 158 -20.11 20.98 9.61
CA ILE A 158 -19.88 20.26 8.34
C ILE A 158 -19.96 18.75 8.57
N ALA A 159 -19.39 18.25 9.67
CA ALA A 159 -19.31 16.82 9.96
C ALA A 159 -20.63 16.19 10.45
N GLY A 160 -21.59 17.01 10.91
CA GLY A 160 -22.87 16.61 11.50
C GLY A 160 -22.79 15.98 12.90
N GLN A 161 -21.60 15.59 13.35
CA GLN A 161 -21.37 15.01 14.68
C GLN A 161 -19.89 15.15 15.08
N THR A 162 -19.65 15.23 16.39
CA THR A 162 -18.30 15.31 16.97
C THR A 162 -17.59 13.96 16.96
N SER A 163 -16.26 13.98 17.05
CA SER A 163 -15.46 12.75 17.19
C SER A 163 -15.81 11.98 18.47
N ALA A 164 -16.10 12.68 19.56
CA ALA A 164 -16.53 12.06 20.82
C ALA A 164 -17.85 11.27 20.65
N GLN A 165 -18.82 11.83 19.93
CA GLN A 165 -20.08 11.14 19.62
C GLN A 165 -19.84 9.89 18.75
N LYS A 166 -18.98 9.98 17.72
CA LYS A 166 -18.62 8.84 16.86
C LYS A 166 -17.93 7.72 17.66
N LEU A 167 -16.98 8.09 18.51
CA LEU A 167 -16.25 7.17 19.37
C LEU A 167 -17.16 6.49 20.40
N LYS A 168 -18.09 7.24 21.00
CA LYS A 168 -19.11 6.68 21.90
C LYS A 168 -19.95 5.61 21.18
N LYS A 169 -20.50 5.94 20.00
CA LYS A 169 -21.24 4.97 19.17
C LYS A 169 -20.42 3.72 18.85
N ILE A 170 -19.15 3.87 18.49
CA ILE A 170 -18.27 2.72 18.24
C ILE A 170 -18.10 1.90 19.50
N ASN A 171 -17.82 2.51 20.65
CA ASN A 171 -17.65 1.78 21.91
C ASN A 171 -18.93 1.04 22.32
N ASP A 172 -20.09 1.67 22.14
CA ASP A 172 -21.41 1.07 22.42
C ASP A 172 -21.70 -0.11 21.48
N LEU A 173 -21.27 -0.04 20.21
CA LEU A 173 -21.38 -1.16 19.25
C LEU A 173 -20.32 -2.25 19.46
N ASN A 174 -19.23 -1.95 20.16
CA ASN A 174 -18.11 -2.86 20.36
C ASN A 174 -18.30 -3.79 21.58
N ILE A 175 -19.54 -3.94 22.07
CA ILE A 175 -19.91 -4.86 23.15
C ILE A 175 -19.47 -6.28 22.74
N GLY A 176 -18.39 -6.76 23.35
CA GLY A 176 -17.83 -8.10 23.13
C GLY A 176 -16.44 -8.15 22.48
N ARG A 177 -15.95 -7.10 21.82
CA ARG A 177 -14.56 -7.09 21.27
C ARG A 177 -13.59 -6.41 22.24
N ARG A 178 -12.44 -7.06 22.49
CA ARG A 178 -11.38 -6.49 23.34
C ARG A 178 -10.63 -5.33 22.68
N VAL A 179 -10.51 -5.35 21.34
CA VAL A 179 -9.72 -4.38 20.55
C VAL A 179 -10.34 -4.21 19.16
N LEU A 180 -10.46 -2.97 18.70
CA LEU A 180 -10.74 -2.61 17.31
C LEU A 180 -9.52 -1.93 16.69
N VAL A 181 -9.11 -2.37 15.51
CA VAL A 181 -8.00 -1.78 14.74
C VAL A 181 -8.57 -1.21 13.45
N ILE A 182 -8.42 0.09 13.26
CA ILE A 182 -8.82 0.81 12.05
C ILE A 182 -7.56 1.12 11.25
N THR A 183 -7.45 0.49 10.08
CA THR A 183 -6.29 0.64 9.19
C THR A 183 -6.54 1.57 8.01
N SER A 184 -7.81 1.84 7.67
CA SER A 184 -8.20 2.77 6.60
C SER A 184 -8.00 4.22 7.06
N PRO A 185 -7.18 5.02 6.36
CA PRO A 185 -7.02 6.45 6.64
C PRO A 185 -8.34 7.23 6.54
N GLU A 186 -9.22 6.88 5.61
CA GLU A 186 -10.54 7.48 5.42
C GLU A 186 -11.39 7.31 6.69
N ALA A 187 -11.43 6.09 7.23
CA ALA A 187 -12.17 5.79 8.44
C ALA A 187 -11.59 6.54 9.65
N VAL A 188 -10.26 6.66 9.75
CA VAL A 188 -9.62 7.46 10.81
C VAL A 188 -9.96 8.94 10.66
N CYS A 189 -9.82 9.51 9.47
CA CYS A 189 -10.18 10.89 9.15
C CYS A 189 -11.64 11.20 9.48
N TRP A 190 -12.55 10.30 9.13
CA TRP A 190 -13.96 10.42 9.47
C TRP A 190 -14.18 10.35 10.98
N LEU A 191 -13.62 9.35 11.66
CA LEU A 191 -13.80 9.14 13.09
C LEU A 191 -13.34 10.35 13.90
N LEU A 192 -12.19 10.91 13.52
CA LEU A 192 -11.50 11.96 14.25
C LEU A 192 -11.81 13.37 13.75
N ASN A 193 -12.70 13.51 12.74
CA ASN A 193 -12.97 14.79 12.08
C ASN A 193 -11.68 15.53 11.68
N ILE A 194 -10.69 14.80 11.16
CA ILE A 194 -9.43 15.36 10.67
C ILE A 194 -9.31 15.18 9.17
N ARG A 195 -8.59 16.08 8.52
CA ARG A 195 -8.26 16.05 7.09
C ARG A 195 -6.81 16.47 6.89
N GLY A 196 -6.22 16.03 5.78
CA GLY A 196 -4.81 16.22 5.51
C GLY A 196 -4.49 16.34 4.03
N TYR A 197 -3.21 16.20 3.72
CA TYR A 197 -2.64 16.46 2.39
C TYR A 197 -1.68 15.35 1.96
N ASP A 198 -1.84 14.14 2.51
CA ASP A 198 -0.86 13.06 2.28
C ASP A 198 -0.96 12.44 0.89
N ILE A 199 -2.13 12.55 0.25
CA ILE A 199 -2.42 12.02 -1.08
C ILE A 199 -3.12 13.11 -1.89
N ASP A 200 -2.82 13.16 -3.19
CA ASP A 200 -3.47 14.09 -4.11
C ASP A 200 -4.97 13.79 -4.24
N HIS A 201 -5.77 14.83 -4.40
CA HIS A 201 -7.22 14.76 -4.65
C HIS A 201 -8.09 14.17 -3.52
N THR A 202 -7.51 13.53 -2.51
CA THR A 202 -8.25 12.98 -1.36
C THR A 202 -7.63 13.51 -0.05
N PRO A 203 -8.38 14.29 0.77
CA PRO A 203 -7.83 15.00 1.92
C PRO A 203 -7.57 14.08 3.14
N LEU A 204 -6.69 13.09 2.97
CA LEU A 204 -6.41 12.03 3.93
C LEU A 204 -5.19 12.34 4.80
N VAL A 205 -5.22 11.71 5.98
CA VAL A 205 -4.10 11.64 6.91
C VAL A 205 -3.76 10.16 7.08
N MET A 206 -2.65 9.73 6.48
CA MET A 206 -2.08 8.39 6.59
C MET A 206 -1.81 8.06 8.06
N SER A 207 -2.74 7.33 8.66
CA SER A 207 -2.78 7.05 10.09
C SER A 207 -3.62 5.81 10.36
N ARG A 208 -3.40 5.21 11.54
CA ARG A 208 -4.16 4.05 12.03
C ARG A 208 -4.62 4.32 13.44
N VAL A 209 -5.74 3.72 13.85
CA VAL A 209 -6.25 3.85 15.22
C VAL A 209 -6.45 2.47 15.84
N ILE A 210 -6.04 2.33 17.09
CA ILE A 210 -6.39 1.20 17.94
C ILE A 210 -7.32 1.70 19.04
N ILE A 211 -8.50 1.08 19.15
CA ILE A 211 -9.51 1.38 20.15
C ILE A 211 -9.65 0.17 21.09
N LYS A 212 -9.48 0.42 22.38
CA LYS A 212 -9.76 -0.51 23.49
C LYS A 212 -10.80 0.15 24.40
N LYS A 213 -11.46 -0.64 25.25
CA LYS A 213 -12.60 -0.22 26.12
C LYS A 213 -12.50 1.23 26.64
N ASN A 214 -11.33 1.64 27.16
CA ASN A 214 -11.11 3.00 27.69
C ASN A 214 -9.88 3.72 27.08
N ARG A 215 -9.32 3.23 25.98
CA ARG A 215 -8.08 3.80 25.42
C ARG A 215 -8.13 3.83 23.91
N ILE A 216 -7.93 5.02 23.36
CA ILE A 216 -7.74 5.22 21.93
C ILE A 216 -6.28 5.61 21.71
N GLN A 217 -5.64 4.99 20.73
CA GLN A 217 -4.27 5.28 20.33
C GLN A 217 -4.23 5.54 18.83
N LEU A 218 -3.80 6.74 18.45
CA LEU A 218 -3.63 7.19 17.08
C LEU A 218 -2.16 7.01 16.67
N PHE A 219 -1.92 6.23 15.63
CA PHE A 219 -0.61 6.06 15.01
C PHE A 219 -0.53 6.99 13.80
N ILE A 220 0.26 8.04 13.92
CA ILE A 220 0.43 9.10 12.91
C ILE A 220 1.85 9.69 13.02
N ASP A 221 2.37 10.23 11.93
CA ASP A 221 3.57 11.08 12.00
C ASP A 221 3.28 12.35 12.82
N LYS A 222 3.98 12.51 13.94
CA LYS A 222 3.83 13.67 14.85
C LYS A 222 4.10 15.00 14.16
N LYS A 223 4.90 15.02 13.08
CA LYS A 223 5.14 16.22 12.28
C LYS A 223 3.87 16.74 11.60
N LYS A 224 2.84 15.90 11.42
CA LYS A 224 1.54 16.30 10.86
C LYS A 224 0.62 16.97 11.88
N LEU A 225 0.90 16.87 13.17
CA LEU A 225 0.02 17.41 14.21
C LEU A 225 0.20 18.92 14.38
N PRO A 226 -0.88 19.73 14.35
CA PRO A 226 -0.82 21.13 14.75
C PRO A 226 -0.61 21.25 16.26
N LEU A 227 -0.03 22.37 16.73
CA LEU A 227 0.33 22.57 18.14
C LEU A 227 -0.86 22.39 19.10
N ASN A 228 -2.07 22.75 18.66
CA ASN A 228 -3.30 22.71 19.45
C ASN A 228 -4.07 21.38 19.36
N TYR A 229 -3.49 20.31 18.79
CA TYR A 229 -4.23 19.08 18.51
C TYR A 229 -4.88 18.45 19.75
N LYS A 230 -4.20 18.48 20.91
CA LYS A 230 -4.70 17.92 22.17
C LYS A 230 -6.01 18.56 22.65
N LYS A 231 -6.23 19.84 22.34
CA LYS A 231 -7.47 20.56 22.68
C LYS A 231 -8.66 20.09 21.83
N LYS A 232 -8.40 19.61 20.61
CA LYS A 232 -9.43 19.17 19.66
C LYS A 232 -9.68 17.67 19.71
N ILE A 233 -8.62 16.90 19.95
CA ILE A 233 -8.63 15.45 19.99
C ILE A 233 -7.83 15.02 21.22
N ASN A 234 -8.53 14.71 22.31
CA ASN A 234 -7.92 14.19 23.54
C ASN A 234 -7.59 12.69 23.37
N ILE A 235 -6.63 12.38 22.49
CA ILE A 235 -6.23 11.00 22.14
C ILE A 235 -4.71 10.86 22.25
N ASN A 236 -4.28 9.67 22.69
CA ASN A 236 -2.86 9.33 22.75
C ASN A 236 -2.26 9.16 21.35
N VAL A 237 -1.09 9.77 21.14
CA VAL A 237 -0.32 9.74 19.88
C VAL A 237 1.05 9.11 20.09
#